data_AF-A0ABD5CZA0-F1
#
_entry.id   AF-A0ABD5CZA0-F1
#
_cell.length_a   1.000
_cell.length_b   1.000
_cell.length_c   1.000
_cell.angle_alpha   90.00
_cell.angle_beta   90.00
_cell.angle_gamma   90.00
#
_symmetry.space_group_name_H-M   'P 1'
#
loop_
_entity.id
_entity.type
_entity.pdbx_description
1 polymer ?
#
loop_
_entity_poly.entity_id
_entity_poly.type
_entity_poly.pdbx_seq_one_letter_code
_entity_poly.pdbx_strand_id
1 'polypeptide(L)'
;MIPKILMPMNLQFFAEDKPQGDPKNPVDPPKPKDGDPVDPLEDKKQGEPADPDPDGKHVYTDEQVNEIVKKRLARAEKEKQAAVDEAAKLAKMNADQKKDYELEKAQKERDELKSQLATYEMGKQARSMFEDAKLTVTEDDLQHVVTPEAESTEANVKWLIAHDQAVAERVRQELLKGSTPLDPSSNRKTKSLKDMDLLERSKLEREDPEMYKKLLTK
;
A
#
# COMPACT_ATOMS: atom_id res chain seq x y z
N MET A 1 -7.74 46.19 -16.73
CA MET A 1 -6.35 45.92 -16.30
C MET A 1 -6.31 44.49 -15.80
N ILE A 2 -5.57 43.60 -16.47
CA ILE A 2 -5.41 42.20 -16.08
C ILE A 2 -3.94 42.03 -15.72
N PRO A 3 -3.57 41.63 -14.48
CA PRO A 3 -2.17 41.45 -14.12
C PRO A 3 -1.65 40.16 -14.78
N LYS A 4 -0.56 40.31 -15.52
CA LYS A 4 0.13 39.23 -16.21
C LYS A 4 1.08 38.57 -15.21
N ILE A 5 0.68 37.43 -14.63
CA ILE A 5 1.53 36.65 -13.73
C ILE A 5 2.59 35.95 -14.59
N LEU A 6 3.81 36.46 -14.54
CA LEU A 6 4.99 35.91 -15.19
C LEU A 6 5.65 34.93 -14.21
N MET A 7 5.57 33.62 -14.47
CA MET A 7 6.30 32.63 -13.68
C MET A 7 7.81 32.70 -13.99
N PRO A 8 8.70 32.69 -12.98
CA PRO A 8 10.14 32.62 -13.22
C PRO A 8 10.53 31.21 -13.66
N MET A 9 11.14 31.09 -14.84
CA MET A 9 11.75 29.86 -15.33
C MET A 9 13.16 29.70 -14.74
N ASN A 10 13.35 28.74 -13.82
CA ASN A 10 14.67 28.39 -13.31
C ASN A 10 15.42 27.51 -14.33
N LEU A 11 16.16 28.15 -15.24
CA LEU A 11 16.94 27.51 -16.32
C LEU A 11 18.39 27.14 -15.91
N GLN A 12 18.66 26.90 -14.62
CA GLN A 12 20.02 26.67 -14.12
C GLN A 12 20.29 25.20 -13.74
N PHE A 13 20.14 24.26 -14.67
CA PHE A 13 20.54 22.86 -14.44
C PHE A 13 21.58 22.32 -15.42
N PHE A 14 22.24 23.18 -16.23
CA PHE A 14 23.17 22.74 -17.28
C PHE A 14 24.38 23.66 -17.58
N ALA A 15 24.96 24.35 -16.59
CA ALA A 15 26.28 24.99 -16.79
C ALA A 15 27.13 25.02 -15.50
N GLU A 16 28.22 24.24 -15.54
CA GLU A 16 29.54 24.29 -14.85
C GLU A 16 29.67 25.11 -13.54
N ASP A 17 30.23 24.59 -12.43
CA ASP A 17 31.66 24.29 -12.29
C ASP A 17 32.02 23.30 -11.14
N LYS A 18 33.24 22.77 -11.25
CA LYS A 18 33.89 21.60 -10.58
C LYS A 18 34.35 21.78 -9.09
N PRO A 19 34.95 20.73 -8.44
CA PRO A 19 34.78 20.37 -7.02
C PRO A 19 35.91 20.82 -6.08
N GLN A 20 35.73 20.71 -4.75
CA GLN A 20 36.75 20.17 -3.83
C GLN A 20 36.15 19.93 -2.42
N GLY A 21 36.28 18.70 -1.89
CA GLY A 21 36.04 18.45 -0.45
C GLY A 21 35.74 17.00 -0.05
N ASP A 22 36.65 16.06 -0.30
CA ASP A 22 36.73 14.76 0.41
C ASP A 22 37.40 14.94 1.80
N PRO A 23 37.36 14.00 2.80
CA PRO A 23 37.18 12.54 2.63
C PRO A 23 36.41 11.78 3.75
N LYS A 24 35.84 10.60 3.41
CA LYS A 24 36.16 9.26 3.99
C LYS A 24 35.00 8.23 3.91
N ASN A 25 35.34 7.14 3.21
CA ASN A 25 34.91 5.74 3.29
C ASN A 25 33.51 5.31 2.80
N PRO A 26 33.44 4.59 1.65
CA PRO A 26 32.31 3.74 1.28
C PRO A 26 32.51 2.28 1.73
N VAL A 27 31.39 1.64 2.08
CA VAL A 27 31.26 0.21 2.38
C VAL A 27 30.71 -0.49 1.11
N ASP A 28 31.40 -1.51 0.62
CA ASP A 28 30.96 -2.40 -0.49
C ASP A 28 29.77 -3.30 -0.09
N PRO A 29 28.86 -3.65 -1.02
CA PRO A 29 28.84 -5.03 -1.58
C PRO A 29 28.22 -5.12 -3.01
N PRO A 30 28.01 -6.33 -3.60
CA PRO A 30 28.97 -7.36 -4.00
C PRO A 30 28.96 -7.61 -5.53
N LYS A 31 30.01 -8.30 -6.01
CA LYS A 31 30.29 -8.69 -7.41
C LYS A 31 29.58 -10.00 -7.81
N PRO A 32 29.04 -10.11 -9.05
CA PRO A 32 28.96 -11.37 -9.76
C PRO A 32 30.15 -11.52 -10.73
N LYS A 33 30.71 -12.73 -10.77
CA LYS A 33 31.68 -13.21 -11.77
C LYS A 33 30.91 -13.71 -12.99
N ASP A 34 31.51 -13.56 -14.17
CA ASP A 34 31.56 -14.48 -15.31
C ASP A 34 32.48 -13.76 -16.33
N GLY A 35 33.48 -14.33 -17.00
CA GLY A 35 33.67 -15.70 -17.44
C GLY A 35 33.81 -15.70 -18.97
N ASP A 36 34.88 -15.08 -19.50
CA ASP A 36 35.33 -15.29 -20.89
C ASP A 36 35.79 -16.75 -21.06
N PRO A 37 35.57 -17.43 -22.21
CA PRO A 37 36.08 -16.95 -23.51
C PRO A 37 35.20 -17.24 -24.73
N VAL A 38 35.15 -16.31 -25.68
CA VAL A 38 34.75 -16.62 -27.07
C VAL A 38 35.74 -16.05 -28.09
N ASP A 39 36.18 -17.00 -28.90
CA ASP A 39 37.14 -17.02 -30.01
C ASP A 39 36.95 -15.90 -31.06
N PRO A 40 38.01 -15.34 -31.67
CA PRO A 40 37.92 -14.30 -32.69
C PRO A 40 37.39 -14.87 -34.01
N LEU A 41 36.17 -14.47 -34.40
CA LEU A 41 35.65 -14.73 -35.74
C LEU A 41 36.28 -13.76 -36.74
N GLU A 42 37.22 -14.32 -37.49
CA GLU A 42 37.73 -13.94 -38.81
C GLU A 42 36.90 -12.92 -39.59
N ASP A 43 37.39 -11.68 -39.70
CA ASP A 43 37.02 -10.80 -40.80
C ASP A 43 37.95 -11.09 -41.99
N LYS A 44 37.43 -11.92 -42.91
CA LYS A 44 38.03 -12.19 -44.22
C LYS A 44 38.16 -10.88 -45.00
N LYS A 45 39.36 -10.30 -44.99
CA LYS A 45 39.79 -9.33 -46.00
C LYS A 45 39.70 -9.99 -47.37
N GLN A 46 38.72 -9.56 -48.16
CA GLN A 46 38.66 -9.78 -49.60
C GLN A 46 39.97 -9.27 -50.22
N GLY A 47 40.69 -10.18 -50.88
CA GLY A 47 41.86 -9.85 -51.67
C GLY A 47 41.44 -9.07 -52.93
N GLU A 48 42.08 -7.93 -53.12
CA GLU A 48 42.37 -7.39 -54.45
C GLU A 48 43.88 -7.60 -54.70
N PRO A 49 44.28 -7.93 -55.94
CA PRO A 49 45.60 -8.45 -56.23
C PRO A 49 46.66 -7.36 -56.09
N ALA A 50 47.72 -7.68 -55.37
CA ALA A 50 48.96 -6.93 -55.40
C ALA A 50 49.70 -7.22 -56.72
N ASP A 51 50.19 -6.17 -57.35
CA ASP A 51 51.42 -6.19 -58.15
C ASP A 51 52.03 -4.77 -58.14
N PRO A 52 53.34 -4.63 -58.42
CA PRO A 52 54.24 -3.95 -57.49
C PRO A 52 54.85 -2.65 -58.03
N ASP A 53 55.68 -2.07 -57.17
CA ASP A 53 56.76 -1.11 -57.40
C ASP A 53 56.53 0.40 -57.16
N PRO A 54 57.60 1.11 -56.71
CA PRO A 54 57.56 2.35 -55.96
C PRO A 54 57.89 3.57 -56.85
N ASP A 55 57.64 4.77 -56.32
CA ASP A 55 57.98 6.07 -56.91
C ASP A 55 57.28 6.43 -58.24
N GLY A 56 56.05 6.93 -58.15
CA GLY A 56 55.39 7.60 -59.27
C GLY A 56 54.22 8.43 -58.79
N LYS A 57 54.24 9.74 -59.06
CA LYS A 57 53.13 10.65 -58.75
C LYS A 57 51.85 10.14 -59.42
N HIS A 58 50.95 9.50 -58.66
CA HIS A 58 49.63 9.13 -59.15
C HIS A 58 48.80 10.40 -59.35
N VAL A 59 48.83 10.94 -60.56
CA VAL A 59 47.84 11.92 -61.00
C VAL A 59 46.61 11.10 -61.36
N TYR A 60 45.65 11.01 -60.43
CA TYR A 60 44.35 10.38 -60.71
C TYR A 60 43.69 11.08 -61.90
N THR A 61 43.17 10.32 -62.86
CA THR A 61 42.37 10.90 -63.93
C THR A 61 41.01 11.36 -63.39
N ASP A 62 40.43 12.42 -63.98
CA ASP A 62 39.16 12.99 -63.52
C ASP A 62 38.02 11.95 -63.43
N GLU A 63 38.08 10.91 -64.27
CA GLU A 63 37.14 9.78 -64.25
C GLU A 63 37.29 8.91 -62.99
N GLN A 64 38.52 8.60 -62.58
CA GLN A 64 38.79 7.84 -61.35
C GLN A 64 38.42 8.63 -60.10
N VAL A 65 38.66 9.95 -60.11
CA VAL A 65 38.22 10.83 -59.01
C VAL A 65 36.69 10.86 -58.91
N ASN A 66 35.98 10.96 -60.04
CA ASN A 66 34.52 10.92 -60.07
C ASN A 66 33.94 9.60 -59.55
N GLU A 67 34.55 8.46 -59.87
CA GLU A 67 34.16 7.16 -59.31
C GLU A 67 34.35 7.09 -57.79
N ILE A 68 35.48 7.59 -57.28
CA ILE A 68 35.77 7.66 -55.85
C ILE A 68 34.77 8.57 -55.14
N VAL A 69 34.44 9.72 -55.73
CA VAL A 69 33.44 10.66 -55.20
C VAL A 69 32.05 10.03 -55.19
N LYS A 70 31.63 9.35 -56.27
CA LYS A 70 30.35 8.61 -56.29
C LYS A 70 30.28 7.51 -55.23
N LYS A 71 31.34 6.73 -55.06
CA LYS A 71 31.42 5.70 -53.99
C LYS A 71 31.36 6.34 -52.60
N ARG A 72 32.02 7.49 -52.39
CA ARG A 72 31.94 8.24 -51.12
C ARG A 72 30.56 8.81 -50.86
N LEU A 73 29.90 9.37 -51.87
CA LEU A 73 28.54 9.89 -51.76
C LEU A 73 27.55 8.76 -51.46
N ALA A 74 27.63 7.64 -52.16
CA ALA A 74 26.79 6.48 -51.90
C ALA A 74 27.00 5.90 -50.48
N ARG A 75 28.24 5.90 -49.98
CA ARG A 75 28.55 5.51 -48.60
C ARG A 75 27.97 6.50 -47.58
N ALA A 76 28.15 7.80 -47.81
CA ALA A 76 27.64 8.85 -46.94
C ALA A 76 26.10 8.90 -46.92
N GLU A 77 25.43 8.65 -48.04
CA GLU A 77 23.97 8.54 -48.11
C GLU A 77 23.47 7.32 -47.33
N LYS A 78 24.12 6.15 -47.47
CA LYS A 78 23.79 4.97 -46.67
C LYS A 78 23.99 5.18 -45.17
N GLU A 79 25.09 5.82 -44.78
CA GLU A 79 25.37 6.14 -43.37
C GLU A 79 24.34 7.13 -42.80
N LYS A 80 23.94 8.15 -43.58
CA LYS A 80 22.87 9.08 -43.18
C LYS A 80 21.51 8.38 -43.05
N GLN A 81 21.17 7.50 -43.99
CA GLN A 81 19.90 6.77 -43.95
C GLN A 81 19.85 5.84 -42.74
N ALA A 82 20.92 5.10 -42.47
CA ALA A 82 21.04 4.23 -41.30
C ALA A 82 20.91 5.01 -39.99
N ALA A 83 21.55 6.19 -39.89
CA ALA A 83 21.44 7.05 -38.72
C ALA A 83 20.02 7.58 -38.50
N VAL A 84 19.30 7.92 -39.58
CA VAL A 84 17.89 8.37 -39.50
C VAL A 84 16.97 7.21 -39.09
N ASP A 85 17.17 6.02 -39.63
CA ASP A 85 16.36 4.84 -39.33
C ASP A 85 16.57 4.36 -37.88
N GLU A 86 17.80 4.42 -37.38
CA GLU A 86 18.12 4.10 -35.98
C GLU A 86 17.51 5.14 -35.03
N ALA A 87 17.65 6.43 -35.31
CA ALA A 87 17.02 7.50 -34.54
C ALA A 87 15.49 7.39 -34.55
N ALA A 88 14.89 7.07 -35.69
CA ALA A 88 13.45 6.87 -35.81
C ALA A 88 12.97 5.64 -35.00
N LYS A 89 13.73 4.55 -35.00
CA LYS A 89 13.46 3.35 -34.18
C LYS A 89 13.56 3.66 -32.68
N LEU A 90 14.59 4.38 -32.26
CA LEU A 90 14.76 4.83 -30.87
C LEU A 90 13.64 5.78 -30.44
N ALA A 91 13.22 6.70 -31.31
CA ALA A 91 12.11 7.61 -31.04
C ALA A 91 10.78 6.87 -30.93
N LYS A 92 10.51 5.92 -31.83
CA LYS A 92 9.31 5.06 -31.76
C LYS A 92 9.27 4.24 -30.48
N MET A 93 10.37 3.57 -30.14
CA MET A 93 10.45 2.74 -28.93
C MET A 93 10.20 3.57 -27.67
N ASN A 94 10.77 4.78 -27.57
CA ASN A 94 10.49 5.69 -26.45
C ASN A 94 9.03 6.19 -26.43
N ALA A 95 8.42 6.43 -27.59
CA ALA A 95 7.03 6.89 -27.67
C ALA A 95 6.03 5.80 -27.29
N ASP A 96 6.28 4.57 -27.73
CA ASP A 96 5.43 3.42 -27.44
C ASP A 96 5.53 3.04 -25.95
N GLN A 97 6.74 3.00 -25.38
CA GLN A 97 6.93 2.78 -23.94
C GLN A 97 6.22 3.83 -23.07
N LYS A 98 6.22 5.10 -23.48
CA LYS A 98 5.50 6.16 -22.76
C LYS A 98 3.98 5.95 -22.82
N LYS A 99 3.45 5.59 -23.98
CA LYS A 99 2.03 5.30 -24.15
C LYS A 99 1.59 4.09 -23.33
N ASP A 100 2.38 3.02 -23.34
CA ASP A 100 2.08 1.82 -22.57
C ASP A 100 2.08 2.13 -21.07
N TYR A 101 3.03 2.93 -20.59
CA TYR A 101 3.05 3.40 -19.20
C TYR A 101 1.83 4.27 -18.84
N GLU A 102 1.46 5.21 -19.71
CA GLU A 102 0.27 6.05 -19.53
C GLU A 102 -1.02 5.22 -19.50
N LEU A 103 -1.11 4.21 -20.38
CA LEU A 103 -2.24 3.28 -20.42
C LEU A 103 -2.28 2.39 -19.17
N GLU A 104 -1.15 1.82 -18.74
CA GLU A 104 -1.07 1.00 -17.53
C GLU A 104 -1.46 1.83 -16.30
N LYS A 105 -0.98 3.08 -16.21
CA LYS A 105 -1.35 3.99 -15.13
C LYS A 105 -2.85 4.28 -15.14
N ALA A 106 -3.42 4.60 -16.31
CA ALA A 106 -4.85 4.84 -16.44
C ALA A 106 -5.69 3.60 -16.11
N GLN A 107 -5.23 2.41 -16.48
CA GLN A 107 -5.87 1.14 -16.14
C GLN A 107 -5.86 0.88 -14.63
N LYS A 108 -4.72 1.09 -13.96
CA LYS A 108 -4.62 0.95 -12.50
C LYS A 108 -5.56 1.92 -11.78
N GLU A 109 -5.60 3.18 -12.19
CA GLU A 109 -6.52 4.17 -11.61
C GLU A 109 -7.99 3.76 -11.83
N ARG A 110 -8.32 3.21 -13.01
CA ARG A 110 -9.66 2.70 -13.31
C ARG A 110 -10.04 1.49 -12.46
N ASP A 111 -9.13 0.55 -12.28
CA ASP A 111 -9.38 -0.66 -11.49
C ASP A 111 -9.47 -0.34 -10.00
N GLU A 112 -8.64 0.58 -9.50
CA GLU A 112 -8.71 1.06 -8.13
C GLU A 112 -10.02 1.80 -7.85
N LEU A 113 -10.44 2.72 -8.72
CA LEU A 113 -11.74 3.38 -8.59
C LEU A 113 -12.90 2.39 -8.65
N LYS A 114 -12.82 1.38 -9.53
CA LYS A 114 -13.85 0.34 -9.62
C LYS A 114 -13.90 -0.52 -8.35
N SER A 115 -12.74 -0.86 -7.78
CA SER A 115 -12.65 -1.58 -6.51
C SER A 115 -13.24 -0.77 -5.37
N GLN A 116 -12.90 0.52 -5.26
CA GLN A 116 -13.45 1.42 -4.25
C GLN A 116 -14.97 1.59 -4.37
N LEU A 117 -15.50 1.66 -5.60
CA LEU A 117 -16.94 1.73 -5.81
C LEU A 117 -17.63 0.44 -5.39
N ALA A 118 -17.05 -0.71 -5.72
CA ALA A 118 -17.58 -2.00 -5.30
C ALA A 118 -17.59 -2.14 -3.77
N THR A 119 -16.50 -1.78 -3.08
CA THR A 119 -16.47 -1.82 -1.60
C THR A 119 -17.48 -0.85 -0.98
N TYR A 120 -17.68 0.33 -1.58
CA TYR A 120 -18.70 1.28 -1.13
C TYR A 120 -20.14 0.74 -1.30
N GLU A 121 -20.45 0.13 -2.43
CA GLU A 121 -21.76 -0.49 -2.68
C GLU A 121 -22.03 -1.64 -1.71
N MET A 122 -21.03 -2.52 -1.48
CA MET A 122 -21.13 -3.61 -0.51
C MET A 122 -21.25 -3.07 0.92
N GLY A 123 -20.50 -2.02 1.28
CA GLY A 123 -20.62 -1.36 2.58
C GLY A 123 -22.00 -0.76 2.83
N LYS A 124 -22.63 -0.20 1.79
CA LYS A 124 -24.02 0.26 1.87
C LYS A 124 -25.01 -0.88 2.09
N GLN A 125 -24.82 -2.02 1.43
CA GLN A 125 -25.65 -3.21 1.64
C GLN A 125 -25.47 -3.79 3.05
N ALA A 126 -24.21 -3.92 3.50
CA ALA A 126 -23.89 -4.34 4.86
C ALA A 126 -24.54 -3.42 5.91
N ARG A 127 -24.46 -2.10 5.72
CA ARG A 127 -25.15 -1.12 6.58
C ARG A 127 -26.66 -1.38 6.64
N SER A 128 -27.31 -1.60 5.50
CA SER A 128 -28.74 -1.94 5.46
C SER A 128 -29.06 -3.19 6.28
N MET A 129 -28.23 -4.23 6.18
CA MET A 129 -28.42 -5.46 6.96
C MET A 129 -28.25 -5.26 8.47
N PHE A 130 -27.31 -4.40 8.89
CA PHE A 130 -27.14 -4.04 10.30
C PHE A 130 -28.29 -3.18 10.83
N GLU A 131 -28.79 -2.24 10.02
CA GLU A 131 -29.97 -1.43 10.34
C GLU A 131 -31.23 -2.31 10.53
N ASP A 132 -31.42 -3.31 9.66
CA ASP A 132 -32.50 -4.31 9.80
C ASP A 132 -32.38 -5.11 11.11
N ALA A 133 -31.14 -5.41 11.53
CA ALA A 133 -30.84 -6.03 12.82
C ALA A 133 -30.94 -5.07 14.02
N LYS A 134 -31.26 -3.79 13.79
CA LYS A 134 -31.31 -2.69 14.78
C LYS A 134 -29.98 -2.46 15.50
N LEU A 135 -28.86 -2.76 14.84
CA LEU A 135 -27.51 -2.50 15.33
C LEU A 135 -27.00 -1.20 14.70
N THR A 136 -26.49 -0.30 15.54
CA THR A 136 -25.87 0.95 15.05
C THR A 136 -24.38 0.70 14.89
N VAL A 137 -23.91 0.62 13.65
CA VAL A 137 -22.53 0.27 13.29
C VAL A 137 -21.83 1.49 12.72
N THR A 138 -20.56 1.72 13.09
CA THR A 138 -19.77 2.85 12.57
C THR A 138 -19.16 2.52 11.20
N GLU A 139 -18.68 3.54 10.48
CA GLU A 139 -18.03 3.32 9.18
C GLU A 139 -16.74 2.49 9.30
N ASP A 140 -16.02 2.65 10.41
CA ASP A 140 -14.78 1.91 10.70
C ASP A 140 -15.07 0.40 10.84
N ASP A 141 -16.14 0.06 11.56
CA ASP A 141 -16.59 -1.33 11.71
C ASP A 141 -16.98 -1.96 10.36
N LEU A 142 -17.62 -1.17 9.48
CA LEU A 142 -18.00 -1.64 8.13
C LEU A 142 -16.76 -1.94 7.27
N GLN A 143 -15.69 -1.15 7.38
CA GLN A 143 -14.45 -1.41 6.64
C GLN A 143 -13.79 -2.74 7.02
N HIS A 144 -13.99 -3.22 8.25
CA HIS A 144 -13.47 -4.50 8.69
C HIS A 144 -14.30 -5.69 8.22
N VAL A 145 -15.59 -5.48 7.97
CA VAL A 145 -16.53 -6.54 7.60
C VAL A 145 -16.61 -6.71 6.07
N VAL A 146 -16.47 -5.61 5.33
CA VAL A 146 -16.56 -5.57 3.87
C VAL A 146 -15.28 -6.06 3.22
N THR A 147 -15.40 -7.13 2.44
CA THR A 147 -14.34 -7.71 1.63
C THR A 147 -14.64 -7.47 0.14
N PRO A 148 -13.65 -7.60 -0.77
CA PRO A 148 -13.90 -7.50 -2.21
C PRO A 148 -14.85 -8.57 -2.76
N GLU A 149 -15.13 -9.63 -1.99
CA GLU A 149 -16.03 -10.72 -2.34
C GLU A 149 -17.40 -10.54 -1.66
N ALA A 150 -18.47 -10.49 -2.45
CA ALA A 150 -19.83 -10.26 -1.96
C ALA A 150 -20.30 -11.34 -0.96
N GLU A 151 -20.09 -12.62 -1.29
CA GLU A 151 -20.47 -13.77 -0.45
C GLU A 151 -19.75 -13.75 0.91
N SER A 152 -18.45 -13.38 0.90
CA SER A 152 -17.66 -13.26 2.12
C SER A 152 -18.18 -12.10 2.99
N THR A 153 -18.49 -10.96 2.38
CA THR A 153 -19.04 -9.80 3.11
C THR A 153 -20.37 -10.16 3.78
N GLU A 154 -21.29 -10.81 3.07
CA GLU A 154 -22.59 -11.19 3.63
C GLU A 154 -22.44 -12.21 4.80
N ALA A 155 -21.55 -13.19 4.65
CA ALA A 155 -21.26 -14.15 5.70
C ALA A 155 -20.68 -13.47 6.96
N ASN A 156 -19.75 -12.53 6.77
CA ASN A 156 -19.14 -11.76 7.86
C ASN A 156 -20.19 -10.91 8.59
N VAL A 157 -21.07 -10.22 7.84
CA VAL A 157 -22.17 -9.43 8.40
C VAL A 157 -23.10 -10.31 9.25
N LYS A 158 -23.56 -11.44 8.70
CA LYS A 158 -24.44 -12.38 9.41
C LYS A 158 -23.77 -12.93 10.68
N TRP A 159 -22.49 -13.27 10.60
CA TRP A 159 -21.73 -13.75 11.76
C TRP A 159 -21.66 -12.68 12.86
N LEU A 160 -21.38 -11.42 12.50
CA LEU A 160 -21.27 -10.34 13.48
C LEU A 160 -22.61 -10.06 14.17
N ILE A 161 -23.71 -10.04 13.39
CA ILE A 161 -25.07 -9.89 13.95
C ILE A 161 -25.36 -11.02 14.96
N ALA A 162 -25.05 -12.27 14.61
CA ALA A 162 -25.27 -13.40 15.50
C ALA A 162 -24.38 -13.33 16.75
N HIS A 163 -23.12 -12.87 16.59
CA HIS A 163 -22.20 -12.69 17.70
C HIS A 163 -22.71 -11.65 18.70
N ASP A 164 -23.15 -10.49 18.22
CA ASP A 164 -23.71 -9.42 19.06
C ASP A 164 -24.94 -9.87 19.83
N GLN A 165 -25.83 -10.62 19.18
CA GLN A 165 -27.00 -11.20 19.86
C GLN A 165 -26.58 -12.18 20.97
N ALA A 166 -25.61 -13.05 20.70
CA ALA A 166 -25.09 -13.98 21.71
C ALA A 166 -24.41 -13.25 22.88
N VAL A 167 -23.65 -12.18 22.62
CA VAL A 167 -23.06 -11.32 23.65
C VAL A 167 -24.14 -10.64 24.46
N ALA A 168 -25.16 -10.06 23.83
CA ALA A 168 -26.27 -9.43 24.52
C ALA A 168 -27.04 -10.40 25.41
N GLU A 169 -27.28 -11.63 24.95
CA GLU A 169 -27.88 -12.69 25.77
C GLU A 169 -27.00 -13.09 26.95
N ARG A 170 -25.69 -13.26 26.72
CA ARG A 170 -24.73 -13.57 27.79
C ARG A 170 -24.72 -12.49 28.86
N VAL A 171 -24.61 -11.22 28.45
CA VAL A 171 -24.66 -10.07 29.36
C VAL A 171 -25.98 -10.04 30.12
N ARG A 172 -27.12 -10.27 29.46
CA ARG A 172 -28.42 -10.38 30.14
C ARG A 172 -28.42 -11.49 31.18
N GLN A 173 -27.91 -12.67 30.86
CA GLN A 173 -27.82 -13.79 31.80
C GLN A 173 -26.89 -13.46 32.98
N GLU A 174 -25.78 -12.78 32.76
CA GLU A 174 -24.86 -12.35 33.82
C GLU A 174 -25.53 -11.31 34.73
N LEU A 175 -26.26 -10.34 34.17
CA LEU A 175 -27.04 -9.37 34.93
C LEU A 175 -28.17 -10.02 35.73
N LEU A 176 -28.85 -11.03 35.16
CA LEU A 176 -29.91 -11.78 35.83
C LEU A 176 -29.37 -12.65 36.99
N LYS A 177 -28.10 -13.07 36.91
CA LYS A 177 -27.38 -13.75 38.01
C LYS A 177 -26.91 -12.79 39.09
N GLY A 178 -26.95 -11.47 38.85
CA GLY A 178 -26.62 -10.47 39.85
C GLY A 178 -27.49 -10.63 41.11
N SER A 179 -26.87 -10.73 42.27
CA SER A 179 -27.59 -10.84 43.55
C SER A 179 -28.39 -9.57 43.79
N THR A 180 -29.69 -9.71 44.10
CA THR A 180 -30.55 -8.60 44.50
C THR A 180 -29.86 -7.80 45.60
N PRO A 181 -29.82 -6.45 45.52
CA PRO A 181 -29.19 -5.63 46.55
C PRO A 181 -29.67 -6.05 47.94
N LEU A 182 -28.72 -6.35 48.84
CA LEU A 182 -29.07 -6.70 50.22
C LEU A 182 -29.76 -5.50 50.85
N ASP A 183 -31.05 -5.63 51.14
CA ASP A 183 -31.74 -4.72 52.04
C ASP A 183 -31.00 -4.77 53.40
N PRO A 184 -30.47 -3.65 53.91
CA PRO A 184 -29.79 -3.60 55.20
C PRO A 184 -30.70 -4.07 56.36
N SER A 185 -32.02 -4.15 56.16
CA SER A 185 -32.99 -4.69 57.12
C SER A 185 -33.03 -6.22 57.17
N SER A 186 -32.81 -6.90 56.04
CA SER A 186 -33.10 -8.34 55.88
C SER A 186 -32.05 -9.26 56.54
N ASN A 187 -30.82 -8.77 56.74
CA ASN A 187 -29.71 -9.61 57.21
C ASN A 187 -29.30 -9.39 58.67
N ARG A 188 -30.12 -8.71 59.48
CA ARG A 188 -29.94 -8.71 60.93
C ARG A 188 -30.35 -10.09 61.45
N LYS A 189 -29.39 -11.01 61.56
CA LYS A 189 -29.56 -12.24 62.37
C LYS A 189 -29.80 -11.81 63.82
N THR A 190 -31.05 -11.60 64.20
CA THR A 190 -31.42 -11.40 65.61
C THR A 190 -31.17 -12.73 66.31
N LYS A 191 -30.10 -12.83 67.12
CA LYS A 191 -29.95 -13.98 68.03
C LYS A 191 -31.21 -14.06 68.89
N SER A 192 -31.69 -15.26 69.19
CA SER A 192 -32.82 -15.38 70.11
C SER A 192 -32.39 -14.90 71.50
N LEU A 193 -33.33 -14.43 72.33
CA LEU A 193 -32.98 -13.97 73.67
C LEU A 193 -32.25 -15.09 74.45
N LYS A 194 -32.63 -16.35 74.25
CA LYS A 194 -32.04 -17.54 74.90
C LYS A 194 -30.56 -17.74 74.55
N ASP A 195 -30.15 -17.37 73.35
CA ASP A 195 -28.78 -17.53 72.85
C ASP A 195 -27.87 -16.33 73.21
N MET A 196 -28.43 -15.26 73.76
CA MET A 196 -27.71 -14.08 74.22
C MET A 196 -27.34 -14.19 75.70
N ASP A 197 -26.13 -13.75 76.05
CA ASP A 197 -25.69 -13.61 77.43
C ASP A 197 -26.45 -12.50 78.17
N LEU A 198 -26.49 -12.54 79.51
CA LEU A 198 -27.20 -11.55 80.33
C LEU A 198 -26.74 -10.12 80.03
N LEU A 199 -25.43 -9.94 79.77
CA LEU A 199 -24.89 -8.64 79.42
C LEU A 199 -25.35 -8.18 78.02
N GLU A 200 -25.39 -9.09 77.05
CA GLU A 200 -25.91 -8.81 75.70
C GLU A 200 -27.40 -8.45 75.74
N ARG A 201 -28.20 -9.13 76.57
CA ARG A 201 -29.62 -8.83 76.78
C ARG A 201 -29.83 -7.44 77.38
N SER A 202 -29.03 -7.08 78.40
CA SER A 202 -29.12 -5.77 79.05
C SER A 202 -28.71 -4.62 78.11
N LYS A 203 -27.75 -4.87 77.20
CA LYS A 203 -27.38 -3.92 76.15
C LYS A 203 -28.49 -3.78 75.12
N LEU A 204 -29.08 -4.89 74.68
CA LEU A 204 -30.19 -4.88 73.73
C LEU A 204 -31.41 -4.15 74.29
N GLU A 205 -31.72 -4.32 75.58
CA GLU A 205 -32.82 -3.61 76.25
C GLU A 205 -32.58 -2.09 76.30
N ARG A 206 -31.32 -1.66 76.44
CA ARG A 206 -30.94 -0.23 76.48
C ARG A 206 -30.85 0.40 75.10
N GLU A 207 -30.33 -0.33 74.12
CA GLU A 207 -30.04 0.17 72.77
C GLU A 207 -31.24 0.00 71.81
N ASP A 208 -31.99 -1.10 71.91
CA ASP A 208 -33.16 -1.39 71.08
C ASP A 208 -34.28 -2.07 71.91
N PRO A 209 -35.02 -1.28 72.72
CA PRO A 209 -36.08 -1.82 73.58
C PRO A 209 -37.25 -2.44 72.81
N GLU A 210 -37.49 -2.02 71.56
CA GLU A 210 -38.53 -2.61 70.72
C GLU A 210 -38.15 -4.01 70.23
N MET A 211 -36.89 -4.19 69.80
CA MET A 211 -36.39 -5.49 69.38
C MET A 211 -36.33 -6.47 70.57
N TYR A 212 -35.92 -6.00 71.76
CA TYR A 212 -35.95 -6.81 72.98
C TYR A 212 -37.37 -7.33 73.30
N LYS A 213 -38.40 -6.46 73.26
CA LYS A 213 -39.80 -6.87 73.48
C LYS A 213 -40.30 -7.86 72.42
N LYS A 214 -39.97 -7.63 71.15
CA LYS A 214 -40.31 -8.56 70.05
C LYS A 214 -39.69 -9.95 70.23
N LEU A 215 -38.48 -10.03 70.80
CA LEU A 215 -37.81 -11.31 71.11
C LEU A 215 -38.31 -11.97 72.40
N LEU A 216 -38.93 -11.22 73.32
CA LEU A 216 -39.55 -11.76 74.53
C LEU A 216 -40.93 -12.39 74.27
N THR A 217 -41.64 -11.92 73.24
CA THR A 217 -43.01 -12.35 72.91
C THR A 217 -43.06 -13.55 71.95
N LYS A 218 -41.91 -13.98 71.43
CA LYS A 218 -41.74 -15.16 70.55
C LYS A 218 -41.27 -16.37 71.35
#